data_AF-T1AM03-F1
#
_entry.id   AF-T1AM03-F1
#
_cell.length_a   1.000
_cell.length_b   1.000
_cell.length_c   1.000
_cell.angle_alpha   90.00
_cell.angle_beta   90.00
_cell.angle_gamma   90.00
#
_symmetry.space_group_name_H-M   'P 1'
#
loop_
_entity.id
_entity.type
_entity.pdbx_description
1 polymer ?
#
loop_
_entity_poly.entity_id
_entity_poly.type
_entity_poly.pdbx_seq_one_letter_code
_entity_poly.pdbx_strand_id
1 'polypeptide(L)'
;MEALPASAELAMAYSVRSQLHMLHDRFDLAIEWGERALALAEQVGDLETRVHALNNIGTAQLSATDSDPSGQTKLEQSLQLALAHGYHEHAARAYTNLGEHAVAFKDFALAERVLEEGIAFDRRNDLEVWIHY
;
A
#
# COMPACT_ATOMS: atom_id res chain seq x y z
N MET A 1 -31.59 -1.18 -2.66
CA MET A 1 -30.37 -0.53 -2.15
C MET A 1 -29.93 0.44 -3.23
N GLU A 2 -30.13 1.74 -3.01
CA GLU A 2 -29.55 2.75 -3.89
C GLU A 2 -28.03 2.67 -3.78
N ALA A 3 -27.34 2.52 -4.91
CA ALA A 3 -25.90 2.59 -4.94
C ALA A 3 -25.49 4.02 -4.54
N LEU A 4 -24.65 4.14 -3.51
CA LEU A 4 -24.06 5.43 -3.17
C LEU A 4 -23.35 5.99 -4.41
N PRO A 5 -23.48 7.30 -4.69
CA PRO A 5 -22.78 7.91 -5.82
C PRO A 5 -21.27 7.73 -5.67
N ALA A 6 -20.57 7.63 -6.79
CA ALA A 6 -19.12 7.56 -6.80
C ALA A 6 -18.52 8.81 -6.14
N SER A 7 -17.69 8.62 -5.12
CA SER A 7 -17.03 9.70 -4.38
C SER A 7 -15.68 9.24 -3.83
N ALA A 8 -14.81 10.20 -3.49
CA ALA A 8 -13.53 9.94 -2.84
C ALA A 8 -13.72 9.25 -1.49
N GLU A 9 -14.73 9.66 -0.71
CA GLU A 9 -15.05 9.06 0.59
C GLU A 9 -15.46 7.60 0.47
N LEU A 10 -16.25 7.26 -0.56
CA LEU A 10 -16.63 5.86 -0.82
C LEU A 10 -15.43 5.03 -1.26
N ALA A 11 -14.55 5.61 -2.10
CA ALA A 11 -13.32 4.95 -2.52
C ALA A 11 -12.41 4.66 -1.31
N MET A 12 -12.19 5.67 -0.46
CA MET A 12 -11.40 5.52 0.76
C MET A 12 -12.03 4.51 1.71
N ALA A 13 -13.36 4.50 1.88
CA ALA A 13 -14.05 3.51 2.71
C ALA A 13 -13.81 2.07 2.23
N TYR A 14 -13.83 1.83 0.91
CA TYR A 14 -13.48 0.53 0.34
C TYR A 14 -12.00 0.19 0.55
N SER A 15 -11.13 1.19 0.45
CA SER A 15 -9.69 1.02 0.67
C SER A 15 -9.36 0.69 2.12
N VAL A 16 -10.03 1.32 3.08
CA VAL A 16 -9.93 0.99 4.51
C VAL A 16 -10.47 -0.42 4.78
N ARG A 17 -11.58 -0.82 4.14
CA ARG A 17 -12.09 -2.19 4.26
C ARG A 17 -11.11 -3.23 3.72
N SER A 18 -10.45 -2.94 2.59
CA SER A 18 -9.36 -3.74 2.05
C SER A 18 -8.23 -3.92 3.07
N GLN A 19 -7.77 -2.83 3.68
CA GLN A 19 -6.75 -2.86 4.73
C GLN A 19 -7.18 -3.72 5.93
N LEU A 20 -8.41 -3.57 6.42
CA LEU A 20 -8.90 -4.37 7.55
C LEU A 20 -8.92 -5.87 7.21
N HIS A 21 -9.32 -6.24 5.99
CA HIS A 21 -9.24 -7.63 5.55
C HIS A 21 -7.78 -8.13 5.46
N MET A 22 -6.87 -7.30 4.95
CA MET A 22 -5.44 -7.62 4.86
C MET A 22 -4.83 -7.87 6.25
N LEU A 23 -5.10 -6.98 7.21
CA LEU A 23 -4.62 -7.10 8.60
C LEU A 23 -5.22 -8.29 9.37
N HIS A 24 -6.25 -8.94 8.82
CA HIS A 24 -6.87 -10.14 9.35
C HIS A 24 -6.57 -11.39 8.51
N ASP A 25 -5.52 -11.35 7.68
CA ASP A 25 -5.07 -12.42 6.79
C ASP A 25 -6.16 -12.92 5.81
N ARG A 26 -7.15 -12.07 5.52
CA ARG A 26 -8.21 -12.35 4.54
C ARG A 26 -7.83 -11.77 3.19
N PHE A 27 -6.73 -12.27 2.63
CA PHE A 27 -6.08 -11.67 1.46
C PHE A 27 -6.98 -11.58 0.23
N ASP A 28 -7.78 -12.62 -0.07
CA ASP A 28 -8.72 -12.58 -1.20
C ASP A 28 -9.73 -11.43 -1.09
N LEU A 29 -10.27 -11.21 0.12
CA LEU A 29 -11.20 -10.11 0.38
C LEU A 29 -10.47 -8.76 0.38
N ALA A 30 -9.22 -8.72 0.85
CA ALA A 30 -8.41 -7.50 0.78
C ALA A 30 -8.19 -7.07 -0.67
N ILE A 31 -7.87 -8.02 -1.55
CA ILE A 31 -7.69 -7.78 -2.99
C ILE A 31 -9.03 -7.35 -3.61
N GLU A 32 -10.13 -8.05 -3.34
CA GLU A 32 -11.46 -7.72 -3.89
C GLU A 32 -11.87 -6.28 -3.54
N TRP A 33 -11.78 -5.90 -2.27
CA TRP A 33 -12.15 -4.55 -1.83
C TRP A 33 -11.13 -3.49 -2.28
N GLY A 34 -9.86 -3.86 -2.39
CA GLY A 34 -8.80 -2.99 -2.86
C GLY A 34 -8.99 -2.62 -4.32
N GLU A 35 -9.26 -3.61 -5.18
CA GLU A 35 -9.51 -3.37 -6.62
C GLU A 35 -10.79 -2.53 -6.84
N ARG A 36 -11.83 -2.73 -6.02
CA ARG A 36 -13.02 -1.84 -6.02
C ARG A 36 -12.68 -0.41 -5.62
N ALA A 37 -11.85 -0.23 -4.59
CA ALA A 37 -11.39 1.08 -4.16
C ALA A 37 -10.55 1.77 -5.23
N LEU A 38 -9.63 1.02 -5.85
CA LEU A 38 -8.75 1.49 -6.92
C LEU A 38 -9.55 1.96 -8.13
N ALA A 39 -10.47 1.15 -8.63
CA ALA A 39 -11.32 1.50 -9.76
C ALA A 39 -12.16 2.77 -9.47
N LEU A 40 -12.70 2.88 -8.25
CA LEU A 40 -13.48 4.05 -7.86
C LEU A 40 -12.62 5.31 -7.72
N ALA A 41 -11.45 5.18 -7.11
CA ALA A 41 -10.48 6.26 -6.96
C ALA A 41 -10.01 6.80 -8.32
N GLU A 42 -9.76 5.92 -9.29
CA GLU A 42 -9.44 6.29 -10.67
C GLU A 42 -10.59 7.02 -11.36
N GLN A 43 -11.83 6.59 -11.12
CA GLN A 43 -13.01 7.25 -11.68
C GLN A 43 -13.20 8.68 -11.15
N VAL A 44 -12.92 8.92 -9.87
CA VAL A 44 -13.11 10.24 -9.23
C VAL A 44 -11.84 11.10 -9.19
N GLY A 45 -10.69 10.57 -9.63
CA GLY A 45 -9.41 11.26 -9.61
C GLY A 45 -8.77 11.38 -8.22
N ASP A 46 -9.11 10.49 -7.28
CA ASP A 46 -8.57 10.48 -5.91
C ASP A 46 -7.23 9.73 -5.86
N LEU A 47 -6.13 10.49 -5.89
CA LEU A 47 -4.78 9.93 -5.90
C LEU A 47 -4.39 9.30 -4.56
N GLU A 48 -4.83 9.86 -3.43
CA GLU A 48 -4.46 9.33 -2.11
C GLU A 48 -5.07 7.95 -1.90
N THR A 49 -6.37 7.79 -2.19
CA THR A 49 -7.02 6.48 -2.13
C THR A 49 -6.38 5.47 -3.09
N ARG A 50 -5.98 5.91 -4.30
CA ARG A 50 -5.27 5.05 -5.26
C ARG A 50 -3.95 4.53 -4.68
N VAL A 51 -3.15 5.41 -4.06
CA VAL A 51 -1.91 5.02 -3.37
C VAL A 51 -2.22 4.03 -2.25
N HIS A 52 -3.21 4.33 -1.41
CA HIS A 52 -3.61 3.50 -0.29
C HIS A 52 -4.05 2.09 -0.73
N ALA A 53 -4.88 2.01 -1.77
CA ALA A 53 -5.42 0.77 -2.32
C ALA A 53 -4.33 -0.10 -2.95
N LEU A 54 -3.44 0.49 -3.76
CA LEU A 54 -2.30 -0.23 -4.36
C LEU A 54 -1.41 -0.86 -3.30
N ASN A 55 -1.17 -0.14 -2.19
CA ASN A 55 -0.38 -0.64 -1.08
C ASN A 55 -1.03 -1.87 -0.44
N ASN A 56 -2.35 -1.82 -0.19
CA ASN A 56 -3.08 -2.93 0.43
C ASN A 56 -3.15 -4.16 -0.48
N ILE A 57 -3.45 -3.96 -1.78
CA ILE A 57 -3.53 -5.05 -2.75
C ILE A 57 -2.16 -5.71 -2.91
N GLY A 58 -1.11 -4.90 -3.07
CA GLY A 58 0.26 -5.38 -3.24
C GLY A 58 0.72 -6.24 -2.06
N THR A 59 0.52 -5.76 -0.83
CA THR A 59 0.82 -6.53 0.37
C THR A 59 -0.01 -7.81 0.46
N ALA A 60 -1.33 -7.74 0.24
CA ALA A 60 -2.19 -8.92 0.29
C ALA A 60 -1.78 -9.99 -0.73
N GLN A 61 -1.41 -9.58 -1.95
CA GLN A 61 -0.92 -10.49 -2.99
C GLN A 61 0.38 -11.20 -2.59
N LEU A 62 1.31 -10.49 -1.96
CA LEU A 62 2.59 -11.05 -1.53
C LEU A 62 2.49 -11.88 -0.25
N SER A 63 1.50 -11.60 0.61
CA SER A 63 1.27 -12.32 1.87
C SER A 63 0.37 -13.56 1.73
N ALA A 64 -0.37 -13.68 0.63
CA ALA A 64 -1.18 -14.86 0.35
C ALA A 64 -0.33 -16.14 0.21
N THR A 65 -0.90 -17.30 0.55
CA THR A 65 -0.22 -18.61 0.45
C THR A 65 0.37 -18.87 -0.93
N ASP A 66 -0.37 -18.50 -1.98
CA ASP A 66 0.05 -18.68 -3.38
C ASP A 66 0.84 -17.48 -3.93
N SER A 67 1.29 -16.57 -3.05
CA SER A 67 2.12 -15.37 -3.30
C SER A 67 2.19 -14.92 -4.77
N ASP A 68 1.46 -13.87 -5.12
CA ASP A 68 1.45 -13.30 -6.47
C ASP A 68 2.55 -12.23 -6.63
N PRO A 69 3.57 -12.46 -7.47
CA PRO A 69 4.68 -11.51 -7.67
C PRO A 69 4.25 -10.15 -8.21
N SER A 70 3.06 -10.03 -8.81
CA SER A 70 2.53 -8.74 -9.26
C SER A 70 2.27 -7.77 -8.10
N GLY A 71 2.19 -8.27 -6.87
CA GLY A 71 2.05 -7.44 -5.68
C GLY A 71 3.24 -6.52 -5.45
N GLN A 72 4.46 -6.94 -5.79
CA GLN A 72 5.64 -6.07 -5.72
C GLN A 72 5.48 -4.87 -6.64
N THR A 73 5.03 -5.08 -7.88
CA THR A 73 4.77 -4.00 -8.84
C THR A 73 3.74 -3.00 -8.30
N LYS A 74 2.68 -3.47 -7.63
CA LYS A 74 1.68 -2.57 -7.02
C LYS A 74 2.25 -1.77 -5.85
N LEU A 75 3.10 -2.37 -5.02
CA LEU A 75 3.80 -1.66 -3.95
C LEU A 75 4.76 -0.60 -4.50
N GLU A 76 5.53 -0.92 -5.55
CA GLU A 76 6.43 0.02 -6.22
C GLU A 76 5.66 1.19 -6.86
N GLN A 77 4.50 0.93 -7.47
CA GLN A 77 3.61 1.97 -7.98
C GLN A 77 3.04 2.85 -6.87
N SER A 78 2.59 2.25 -5.76
CA SER A 78 2.13 2.98 -4.58
C SER A 78 3.22 3.90 -4.05
N LEU A 79 4.44 3.38 -3.88
CA LEU A 79 5.60 4.12 -3.43
C LEU A 79 5.94 5.30 -4.36
N GLN A 80 6.01 5.04 -5.67
CA GLN A 80 6.32 6.08 -6.66
C GLN A 80 5.31 7.23 -6.60
N LEU A 81 4.01 6.92 -6.53
CA LEU A 81 2.96 7.92 -6.43
C LEU A 81 3.02 8.67 -5.09
N ALA A 82 3.25 7.95 -3.99
CA ALA A 82 3.36 8.55 -2.67
C ALA A 82 4.51 9.57 -2.59
N LEU A 83 5.68 9.21 -3.13
CA LEU A 83 6.84 10.09 -3.20
C LEU A 83 6.59 11.31 -4.10
N ALA A 84 5.96 11.11 -5.26
CA ALA A 84 5.69 12.18 -6.22
C ALA A 84 4.69 13.24 -5.68
N HIS A 85 3.80 12.84 -4.77
CA HIS A 85 2.73 13.69 -4.26
C HIS A 85 2.88 14.07 -2.78
N GLY A 86 3.96 13.67 -2.11
CA GLY A 86 4.22 14.02 -0.70
C GLY A 86 3.36 13.24 0.32
N TYR A 87 2.85 12.07 -0.05
CA TYR A 87 2.11 11.20 0.88
C TYR A 87 3.07 10.36 1.72
N HIS A 88 3.78 11.03 2.64
CA HIS A 88 4.93 10.43 3.34
C HIS A 88 4.58 9.16 4.14
N GLU A 89 3.42 9.13 4.81
CA GLU A 89 2.97 7.94 5.56
C GLU A 89 2.75 6.74 4.63
N HIS A 90 2.20 6.96 3.43
CA HIS A 90 2.03 5.90 2.45
C HIS A 90 3.35 5.44 1.84
N ALA A 91 4.31 6.36 1.65
CA ALA A 91 5.65 6.02 1.18
C ALA A 91 6.39 5.15 2.21
N ALA A 92 6.40 5.55 3.48
CA ALA A 92 7.00 4.78 4.57
C ALA A 92 6.38 3.38 4.70
N ARG A 93 5.05 3.28 4.58
CA ARG A 93 4.35 1.98 4.56
C ARG A 93 4.76 1.12 3.37
N ALA A 94 4.87 1.70 2.18
CA ALA A 94 5.28 0.95 0.99
C ALA A 94 6.74 0.46 1.10
N TYR A 95 7.66 1.30 1.60
CA TYR A 95 9.04 0.89 1.89
C TYR A 95 9.10 -0.27 2.88
N THR A 96 8.32 -0.20 3.97
CA THR A 96 8.25 -1.26 4.98
C THR A 96 7.78 -2.57 4.37
N ASN A 97 6.65 -2.55 3.65
CA ASN A 97 6.08 -3.75 3.03
C ASN A 97 7.00 -4.38 1.97
N LEU A 98 7.67 -3.55 1.15
CA LEU A 98 8.66 -4.03 0.17
C LEU A 98 9.88 -4.66 0.86
N GLY A 99 10.38 -4.03 1.93
CA GLY A 99 11.51 -4.54 2.70
C GLY A 99 11.20 -5.87 3.38
N GLU A 100 10.05 -5.97 4.04
CA GLU A 100 9.58 -7.22 4.66
C GLU A 100 9.46 -8.35 3.63
N HIS A 101 8.83 -8.08 2.48
CA HIS A 101 8.73 -9.05 1.39
C HIS A 101 10.12 -9.48 0.88
N ALA A 102 10.99 -8.52 0.58
CA ALA A 102 12.33 -8.80 0.07
C ALA A 102 13.16 -9.67 1.02
N VAL A 103 13.07 -9.41 2.33
CA VAL A 103 13.73 -10.22 3.37
C VAL A 103 13.13 -11.63 3.43
N ALA A 104 11.80 -11.75 3.45
CA ALA A 104 11.11 -13.04 3.55
C ALA A 104 11.43 -13.96 2.35
N PHE A 105 11.53 -13.40 1.15
CA PHE A 105 11.81 -14.13 -0.09
C PHE A 105 13.31 -14.18 -0.45
N LYS A 106 14.18 -13.63 0.42
CA LYS A 106 15.64 -13.61 0.26
C LYS A 106 16.12 -12.88 -0.99
N ASP A 107 15.35 -11.91 -1.47
CA ASP A 107 15.82 -10.93 -2.46
C ASP A 107 16.63 -9.85 -1.74
N PHE A 108 17.88 -10.19 -1.39
CA PHE A 108 18.75 -9.30 -0.63
C PHE A 108 19.14 -8.04 -1.40
N ALA A 109 19.16 -8.09 -2.73
CA ALA A 109 19.44 -6.91 -3.55
C ALA A 109 18.29 -5.90 -3.48
N LEU A 110 17.04 -6.38 -3.55
CA LEU A 110 15.88 -5.54 -3.33
C LEU A 110 15.85 -5.02 -1.89
N ALA A 111 16.08 -5.89 -0.90
CA ALA A 111 16.05 -5.54 0.51
C ALA A 111 17.05 -4.43 0.85
N GLU A 112 18.31 -4.55 0.41
CA GLU A 112 19.35 -3.53 0.61
C GLU A 112 18.89 -2.17 0.07
N ARG A 113 18.45 -2.14 -1.20
CA ARG A 113 17.97 -0.91 -1.84
C ARG A 113 16.80 -0.27 -1.08
N VAL A 114 15.71 -1.01 -0.83
CA VAL A 114 14.49 -0.42 -0.26
C VAL A 114 14.65 -0.03 1.20
N LEU A 115 15.46 -0.76 1.98
CA LEU A 115 15.74 -0.43 3.37
C LEU A 115 16.63 0.81 3.46
N GLU A 116 17.67 0.92 2.63
CA GLU A 116 18.53 2.11 2.60
C GLU A 116 17.73 3.37 2.21
N GLU A 117 16.94 3.26 1.14
CA GLU A 117 16.09 4.36 0.67
C GLU A 117 15.02 4.75 1.71
N GLY A 118 14.37 3.76 2.33
CA GLY A 118 13.34 3.95 3.36
C GLY A 118 13.89 4.61 4.62
N ILE A 119 15.01 4.12 5.16
CA ILE A 119 15.67 4.74 6.34
C ILE A 119 16.09 6.17 6.03
N ALA A 120 16.65 6.42 4.83
CA ALA A 120 16.99 7.76 4.42
C ALA A 120 15.76 8.65 4.26
N PHE A 121 14.63 8.10 3.79
CA PHE A 121 13.37 8.82 3.66
C PHE A 121 12.79 9.21 5.01
N ASP A 122 12.71 8.29 5.98
CA ASP A 122 12.15 8.55 7.31
C ASP A 122 12.93 9.64 8.06
N ARG A 123 14.27 9.58 8.00
CA ARG A 123 15.17 10.61 8.56
C ARG A 123 14.95 12.00 7.97
N ARG A 124 14.65 12.09 6.67
CA ARG A 124 14.45 13.37 5.98
C ARG A 124 13.10 13.99 6.28
N ASN A 125 12.11 13.16 6.61
CA ASN A 125 10.71 13.59 6.78
C ASN A 125 10.26 13.60 8.25
N ASP A 126 11.19 13.47 9.20
CA ASP A 126 10.94 13.49 10.65
C ASP A 126 9.87 12.46 11.08
N LEU A 127 9.78 11.33 10.36
CA LEU A 127 8.86 10.24 10.73
C LEU A 127 9.36 9.46 11.97
N GLU A 128 10.55 9.80 12.48
CA GLU A 128 11.13 9.26 13.72
C GLU A 128 10.35 9.64 14.99
N VAL A 129 9.41 10.60 14.93
CA VAL A 129 8.62 11.07 16.09
C VAL A 129 7.70 9.98 16.68
N TRP A 130 7.50 8.85 15.99
CA TRP A 130 6.73 7.70 16.51
C TRP A 130 7.53 6.73 17.40
N ILE A 131 8.83 6.94 17.61
CA ILE A 131 9.66 6.09 18.50
C ILE A 131 9.60 6.55 19.97
N HIS A 132 8.99 7.71 20.26
CA HIS A 132 9.00 8.33 21.60
C HIS A 132 7.63 8.50 22.28
N TYR A 133 6.64 7.66 21.97
CA TYR A 133 5.41 7.55 22.76
C TYR A 133 5.13 6.13 23.24
#